data_AF-A0A7C1CZJ5-F1
#
_entry.id   AF-A0A7C1CZJ5-F1
#
_cell.length_a   1.000
_cell.length_b   1.000
_cell.length_c   1.000
_cell.angle_alpha   90.00
_cell.angle_beta   90.00
_cell.angle_gamma   90.00
#
_symmetry.space_group_name_H-M   'P 1'
#
loop_
_entity.id
_entity.type
_entity.pdbx_description
1 polymer ?
#
loop_
_entity_poly.entity_id
_entity_poly.type
_entity_poly.pdbx_seq_one_letter_code
_entity_poly.pdbx_strand_id
1 'polypeptide(L)'
;MRKVLLVVVVVLLSVASLALVNEGYESPVVNVVQAAGPAVVKVDVEATRKYSITDPYGFEDFFRRFFGEIPDQKVTGVGSGFIFSK
;
A
#
# COMPACT_ATOMS: atom_id res chain seq x y z
N MET A 1 10.79 -60.25 2.84
CA MET A 1 9.38 -59.81 2.98
C MET A 1 9.17 -58.97 4.25
N ARG A 2 9.16 -59.55 5.46
CA ARG A 2 8.78 -58.86 6.71
C ARG A 2 9.63 -57.64 7.09
N LYS A 3 10.96 -57.69 6.88
CA LYS A 3 11.88 -56.57 7.15
C LYS A 3 11.66 -55.39 6.18
N VAL A 4 11.37 -55.69 4.92
CA VAL A 4 11.09 -54.67 3.89
C VAL A 4 9.77 -53.96 4.17
N LEU A 5 8.73 -54.72 4.55
CA LEU A 5 7.44 -54.16 4.98
C LEU A 5 7.61 -53.19 6.16
N LEU A 6 8.41 -53.56 7.16
CA LEU A 6 8.72 -52.72 8.31
C LEU A 6 9.38 -51.41 7.91
N VAL A 7 10.37 -51.45 7.02
CA VAL A 7 11.04 -50.24 6.52
C VAL A 7 10.06 -49.34 5.77
N VAL A 8 9.20 -49.92 4.91
CA VAL A 8 8.19 -49.16 4.15
C VAL A 8 7.18 -48.49 5.08
N VAL A 9 6.73 -49.18 6.13
CA VAL A 9 5.80 -48.62 7.13
C VAL A 9 6.45 -47.47 7.90
N VAL A 10 7.72 -47.62 8.30
CA VAL A 10 8.46 -46.56 9.00
C VAL A 10 8.62 -45.33 8.10
N VAL A 11 8.97 -45.52 6.83
CA VAL A 11 9.10 -44.43 5.86
C VAL A 11 7.76 -43.71 5.65
N LEU A 12 6.67 -44.45 5.49
CA LEU A 12 5.32 -43.87 5.35
C LEU A 12 4.89 -43.06 6.57
N LEU A 13 5.17 -43.56 7.78
CA LEU A 13 4.88 -42.83 9.03
C LEU A 13 5.69 -41.54 9.13
N SER A 14 6.98 -41.57 8.77
CA SER A 14 7.80 -40.35 8.76
C SER A 14 7.30 -39.32 7.73
N VAL A 15 6.85 -39.75 6.54
CA VAL A 15 6.28 -38.84 5.53
C VAL A 15 4.94 -38.26 6.01
N ALA A 16 4.09 -39.08 6.64
CA ALA A 16 2.81 -38.61 7.18
C ALA A 16 2.99 -37.55 8.29
N SER A 17 4.05 -37.63 9.10
CA SER A 17 4.35 -36.62 10.12
C SER A 17 4.71 -35.24 9.53
N LEU A 18 5.23 -35.19 8.30
CA LEU A 18 5.50 -33.95 7.57
C LEU A 18 4.23 -33.26 7.06
N ALA A 19 3.09 -33.94 7.01
CA ALA A 19 1.81 -33.31 6.68
C ALA A 19 1.26 -32.47 7.85
N LEU A 20 1.74 -32.71 9.08
CA LEU A 20 1.31 -32.03 10.30
C LEU A 20 2.16 -30.78 10.62
N VAL A 21 2.81 -30.17 9.63
CA VAL A 21 3.84 -29.14 9.87
C VAL A 21 3.25 -27.78 10.27
N ASN A 22 1.94 -27.58 10.18
CA ASN A 22 1.35 -26.25 10.38
C ASN A 22 -0.04 -26.25 11.05
N GLU A 23 -0.30 -27.20 11.95
CA GLU A 23 -1.51 -27.14 12.79
C GLU A 23 -1.46 -25.92 13.71
N GLY A 24 -2.44 -25.02 13.57
CA GLY A 24 -2.56 -23.82 14.40
C GLY A 24 -1.71 -22.64 13.96
N TYR A 25 -1.27 -22.59 12.70
CA TYR A 25 -0.52 -21.44 12.19
C TYR A 25 -1.35 -20.16 12.11
N GLU A 26 -1.01 -19.21 12.97
CA GLU A 26 -1.46 -17.84 12.94
C GLU A 26 -0.64 -17.04 11.94
N SER A 27 -1.30 -16.34 11.01
CA SER A 27 -0.59 -15.53 10.02
C SER A 27 0.10 -14.35 10.70
N PRO A 28 1.44 -14.21 10.60
CA PRO A 28 2.14 -13.07 11.17
C PRO A 28 1.71 -11.74 10.52
N VAL A 29 1.13 -11.80 9.31
CA VAL A 29 0.58 -10.62 8.61
C VAL A 29 -0.60 -10.03 9.39
N VAL A 30 -1.43 -10.86 10.01
CA VAL A 30 -2.59 -10.39 10.79
C VAL A 30 -2.12 -9.58 11.99
N ASN A 31 -1.11 -10.08 12.71
CA ASN A 31 -0.52 -9.39 13.86
C ASN A 31 0.08 -8.04 13.46
N VAL A 32 0.77 -7.99 12.31
CA VAL A 32 1.36 -6.74 11.79
C VAL A 32 0.27 -5.72 11.42
N VAL A 33 -0.78 -6.16 10.73
CA VAL A 33 -1.90 -5.27 10.35
C VAL A 33 -2.63 -4.76 11.60
N GLN A 34 -2.83 -5.62 12.61
CA GLN A 34 -3.48 -5.22 13.85
C GLN A 34 -2.64 -4.22 14.66
N ALA A 35 -1.31 -4.38 14.65
CA ALA A 35 -0.39 -3.46 15.33
C ALA A 35 -0.22 -2.12 14.60
N ALA A 36 -0.08 -2.13 13.27
CA ALA A 36 0.18 -0.93 12.47
C ALA A 36 -1.09 -0.18 12.04
N GLY A 37 -2.22 -0.87 11.90
CA GLY A 37 -3.49 -0.33 11.43
C GLY A 37 -3.95 0.96 12.13
N PRO A 38 -3.87 1.07 13.47
CA PRO A 38 -4.25 2.29 14.18
C PRO A 38 -3.46 3.55 13.81
N ALA A 39 -2.24 3.40 13.28
CA ALA A 39 -1.41 4.53 12.88
C ALA A 39 -1.67 4.98 11.43
N VAL A 40 -2.34 4.16 10.61
CA VAL A 40 -2.64 4.46 9.21
C VAL A 40 -3.90 5.31 9.12
N VAL A 41 -3.79 6.47 8.46
CA VAL A 41 -4.87 7.45 8.35
C VAL A 41 -5.19 7.76 6.90
N LYS A 42 -6.46 8.11 6.66
CA LYS A 42 -6.90 8.69 5.38
C LYS A 42 -6.41 10.13 5.29
N VAL A 43 -5.88 10.50 4.13
CA VAL A 43 -5.44 11.86 3.82
C VAL A 43 -6.28 12.39 2.68
N ASP A 44 -7.06 13.43 2.95
CA ASP A 44 -7.81 14.20 1.97
C ASP A 44 -7.08 15.54 1.75
N VAL A 45 -6.79 15.86 0.49
CA VAL A 45 -6.08 17.08 0.10
C VAL A 45 -6.98 17.92 -0.79
N GLU A 46 -7.25 19.15 -0.36
CA GLU A 46 -7.84 20.18 -1.20
C GLU A 46 -6.80 21.27 -1.43
N ALA A 47 -6.40 21.47 -2.68
CA ALA A 47 -5.42 22.47 -3.07
C ALA A 47 -6.00 23.40 -4.13
N THR A 48 -5.68 24.68 -4.01
CA THR A 48 -5.96 25.65 -5.08
C THR A 48 -4.65 25.93 -5.79
N ARG A 49 -4.50 25.44 -7.03
CA ARG A 49 -3.32 25.72 -7.85
C ARG A 49 -3.56 27.02 -8.61
N LYS A 50 -2.70 28.00 -8.33
CA LYS A 50 -2.50 29.13 -9.23
C LYS A 50 -1.73 28.62 -10.43
N TYR A 51 -2.26 28.86 -11.63
CA TYR A 51 -1.60 28.47 -12.85
C TYR A 51 -0.48 29.48 -13.14
N SER A 52 0.65 29.35 -12.44
CA SER A 52 1.88 30.09 -12.78
C SER A 52 2.65 29.20 -13.74
N ILE A 53 2.39 29.37 -15.03
CA ILE A 53 3.33 28.89 -16.05
C ILE A 53 4.58 29.78 -15.89
N THR A 54 5.75 29.18 -15.65
CA THR A 54 7.00 29.89 -15.94
C THR A 54 6.94 30.24 -17.43
N ASP A 55 6.68 31.50 -17.74
CA ASP A 55 6.39 31.96 -19.08
C ASP A 55 7.61 32.70 -19.66
N PRO A 56 8.54 31.99 -20.31
CA PRO A 56 9.74 32.59 -20.87
C PRO A 56 9.47 33.55 -22.05
N TYR A 57 8.22 33.67 -22.51
CA TYR A 57 7.84 34.47 -23.67
C TYR A 57 6.81 35.58 -23.37
N GLY A 58 6.30 35.70 -22.15
CA GLY A 58 5.37 36.77 -21.73
C GLY A 58 3.93 36.65 -22.28
N PHE A 59 3.50 35.45 -22.67
CA PHE A 59 2.10 35.13 -22.97
C PHE A 59 1.12 35.44 -21.83
N GLU A 60 1.53 35.40 -20.57
CA GLU A 60 0.65 35.65 -19.42
C GLU A 60 0.04 37.06 -19.47
N ASP A 61 0.82 38.08 -19.83
CA ASP A 61 0.32 39.46 -19.99
C ASP A 61 -0.56 39.60 -21.25
N PHE A 62 -0.26 38.88 -22.33
CA PHE A 62 -1.13 38.82 -23.51
C PHE A 62 -2.48 38.23 -23.14
N PHE A 63 -2.52 37.05 -22.51
CA PHE A 63 -3.76 36.41 -22.11
C PHE A 63 -4.53 37.27 -21.10
N ARG A 64 -3.86 37.88 -20.12
CA ARG A 64 -4.52 38.79 -19.16
C ARG A 64 -5.19 39.97 -19.85
N ARG A 65 -4.53 40.57 -20.84
CA ARG A 65 -5.02 41.77 -21.54
C ARG A 65 -6.18 41.48 -22.51
N PHE A 66 -6.16 40.33 -23.18
CA PHE A 66 -7.16 39.99 -24.20
C PHE A 66 -8.29 39.08 -23.69
N PHE A 67 -8.06 38.30 -22.63
CA PHE A 67 -8.99 37.30 -22.11
C PHE A 67 -9.32 37.45 -20.61
N GLY A 68 -8.64 38.36 -19.88
CA GLY A 68 -8.87 38.60 -18.46
C GLY A 68 -8.05 37.70 -17.52
N GLU A 69 -8.37 37.70 -16.23
CA GLU A 69 -7.63 36.90 -15.23
C GLU A 69 -7.87 35.39 -15.41
N ILE A 70 -6.79 34.60 -15.32
CA ILE A 70 -6.86 33.14 -15.37
C ILE A 70 -7.38 32.64 -14.01
N PRO A 71 -8.51 31.91 -13.97
CA PRO A 71 -9.09 31.45 -12.72
C PRO A 71 -8.22 30.38 -12.06
N ASP A 72 -8.19 30.41 -10.73
CA ASP A 72 -7.51 29.40 -9.93
C ASP A 72 -8.15 28.01 -10.11
N GLN A 73 -7.31 26.96 -10.22
CA GLN A 73 -7.80 25.60 -10.37
C GLN A 73 -7.84 24.87 -9.03
N LYS A 74 -9.04 24.43 -8.63
CA LYS A 74 -9.19 23.52 -7.48
C LYS A 74 -8.77 22.12 -7.86
N VAL A 75 -7.89 21.53 -7.07
CA VAL A 75 -7.39 20.17 -7.21
C VAL A 75 -7.67 19.42 -5.92
N THR A 76 -8.37 18.29 -6.04
CA THR A 76 -8.64 17.39 -4.93
C THR A 76 -7.80 16.12 -5.07
N GLY A 77 -7.25 15.64 -3.97
CA GLY A 77 -6.48 14.40 -3.91
C GLY A 77 -6.90 13.55 -2.71
N VAL A 78 -6.91 12.23 -2.90
CA VAL A 78 -7.14 11.24 -1.84
C VAL A 78 -5.92 10.34 -1.73
N GLY A 79 -5.49 10.05 -0.51
CA GLY A 79 -4.38 9.16 -0.24
C GLY A 79 -4.41 8.60 1.17
N SER A 80 -3.35 7.88 1.51
CA SER A 80 -3.13 7.30 2.83
C SER A 80 -1.78 7.74 3.37
N GLY A 81 -1.68 7.88 4.68
CA GLY A 81 -0.45 8.17 5.40
C GLY A 81 -0.40 7.42 6.72
N PHE A 82 0.67 7.62 7.48
CA PHE A 82 0.77 7.06 8.83
C PHE A 82 1.43 8.04 9.80
N ILE A 83 1.07 7.91 11.07
CA ILE A 83 1.61 8.73 12.16
C ILE A 83 2.94 8.11 12.61
N PHE A 84 4.05 8.84 12.43
CA PHE A 84 5.39 8.38 12.83
C PHE A 84 5.87 8.96 14.16
N SER A 85 5.19 9.99 14.68
CA SER A 85 5.45 10.62 15.98
C SER A 85 4.13 11.02 16.62
N LYS A 86 4.07 10.93 17.95
CA LYS A 86 2.95 11.41 18.76
C LYS A 86 2.97 12.93 18.90
#